data_AF-E2C6Z0-F1
#
_entry.id   AF-E2C6Z0-F1
#
_cell.length_a   1.000
_cell.length_b   1.000
_cell.length_c   1.000
_cell.angle_alpha   90.00
_cell.angle_beta   90.00
_cell.angle_gamma   90.00
#
_symmetry.space_group_name_H-M   'P 1'
#
loop_
_entity.id
_entity.type
_entity.pdbx_description
1 polymer ?
#
loop_
_entity_poly.entity_id
_entity_poly.type
_entity_poly.pdbx_seq_one_letter_code
_entity_poly.pdbx_strand_id
1 'polypeptide(L)'
;MEEYYERTTVEERDVIQQYCNKYTSFYGITLALTTASLVGSLVVPLMRSHTFPLEIEYPFRVDYQPMTAIIYFHQALGMYQVYCQVCSNVFLALLLWFTTARFEILSNKFRTAADYAECKAYIQKHQDILRYA
;
A
#
# COMPACT_ATOMS: atom_id res chain seq x y z
N MET A 1 10.32 6.89 10.47
CA MET A 1 9.01 7.56 10.55
C MET A 1 8.75 8.04 11.98
N GLU A 2 8.88 7.16 12.98
CA GLU A 2 8.71 7.49 14.41
C GLU A 2 9.66 8.60 14.92
N GLU A 3 10.97 8.52 14.65
CA GLU A 3 11.92 9.56 15.10
C GLU A 3 11.63 10.95 14.52
N TYR A 4 11.05 11.02 13.32
CA TYR A 4 10.65 12.29 12.71
C TYR A 4 9.39 12.83 13.39
N TYR A 5 8.43 11.94 13.68
CA TYR A 5 7.20 12.29 14.37
C TYR A 5 7.48 12.88 15.76
N GLU A 6 8.49 12.38 16.49
CA GLU A 6 8.90 12.93 17.79
C GLU A 6 9.50 14.34 17.74
N ARG A 7 10.07 14.76 16.61
CA ARG A 7 10.75 16.06 16.48
C ARG A 7 9.93 17.16 15.81
N THR A 8 8.75 16.85 15.26
CA THR A 8 7.87 17.83 14.58
C THR A 8 7.06 18.68 15.56
N THR A 9 6.78 19.93 15.19
CA THR A 9 5.91 20.81 15.99
C THR A 9 4.47 20.29 16.01
N VAL A 10 3.68 20.69 17.01
CA VAL A 10 2.30 20.23 17.22
C VAL A 10 1.41 20.50 16.00
N GLU A 11 1.61 21.63 15.31
CA GLU A 11 0.90 21.97 14.07
C GLU A 11 1.27 21.04 12.90
N GLU A 12 2.55 20.67 12.76
CA GLU A 12 2.99 19.72 11.72
C GLU A 12 2.48 18.30 12.01
N ARG A 13 2.41 17.93 13.30
CA ARG A 13 1.81 16.67 13.72
C ARG A 13 0.32 16.62 13.39
N ASP A 14 -0.42 17.71 13.58
CA ASP A 14 -1.86 17.75 13.32
C ASP A 14 -2.15 17.55 11.82
N VAL A 15 -1.39 18.22 10.94
CA VAL A 15 -1.50 18.03 9.47
C VAL A 15 -1.17 16.58 9.08
N ILE A 16 -0.07 16.02 9.60
CA ILE A 16 0.30 14.63 9.33
C ILE A 16 -0.76 13.66 9.85
N GLN A 17 -1.31 13.91 11.05
CA GLN A 17 -2.33 13.08 11.67
C GLN A 17 -3.65 13.14 10.90
N GLN A 18 -4.05 14.33 10.44
CA GLN A 18 -5.23 14.53 9.60
C GLN A 18 -5.11 13.77 8.27
N TYR A 19 -3.95 13.85 7.62
CA TYR A 19 -3.65 13.06 6.42
C TYR A 19 -3.67 11.56 6.74
N CYS A 20 -2.97 11.12 7.79
CA CYS A 20 -2.94 9.73 8.18
C CYS A 20 -4.35 9.19 8.45
N ASN A 21 -5.16 9.90 9.24
CA ASN A 21 -6.53 9.49 9.55
C ASN A 21 -7.43 9.42 8.30
N LYS A 22 -7.25 10.35 7.34
CA LYS A 22 -7.98 10.35 6.07
C LYS A 22 -7.64 9.13 5.19
N TYR A 23 -6.37 8.78 5.09
CA TYR A 23 -5.92 7.70 4.19
C TYR A 23 -5.87 6.32 4.86
N THR A 24 -5.82 6.24 6.20
CA THR A 24 -5.91 4.98 6.96
C THR A 24 -7.24 4.26 6.69
N SER A 25 -8.34 5.00 6.58
CA SER A 25 -9.65 4.40 6.29
C SER A 25 -9.70 3.79 4.89
N PHE A 26 -9.18 4.52 3.88
CA PHE A 26 -9.07 4.02 2.52
C PHE A 26 -8.19 2.77 2.44
N TYR A 27 -7.03 2.79 3.10
CA TYR A 27 -6.13 1.65 3.21
C TYR A 27 -6.81 0.42 3.81
N GLY A 28 -7.47 0.60 4.96
CA GLY A 28 -8.16 -0.48 5.66
C GLY A 28 -9.26 -1.09 4.80
N ILE A 29 -10.05 -0.27 4.11
CA ILE A 29 -11.11 -0.74 3.20
C ILE A 29 -10.50 -1.53 2.03
N THR A 30 -9.48 -0.99 1.36
CA THR A 30 -8.84 -1.68 0.22
C THR A 30 -8.22 -3.01 0.65
N LEU A 31 -7.53 -3.05 1.81
CA LEU A 31 -6.94 -4.27 2.34
C LEU A 31 -8.01 -5.30 2.75
N ALA A 32 -9.09 -4.86 3.38
CA ALA A 32 -10.19 -5.73 3.76
C ALA A 32 -10.88 -6.35 2.53
N LEU A 33 -11.18 -5.53 1.52
CA LEU A 33 -11.81 -6.00 0.28
C LEU A 33 -10.91 -6.97 -0.48
N THR A 34 -9.63 -6.65 -0.66
CA THR A 34 -8.68 -7.53 -1.35
C THR A 34 -8.45 -8.85 -0.62
N THR A 35 -8.38 -8.82 0.71
CA THR A 35 -8.27 -10.04 1.53
C THR A 35 -9.55 -10.88 1.43
N ALA A 36 -10.73 -10.26 1.51
CA ALA A 36 -12.00 -10.95 1.35
C ALA A 36 -12.15 -11.58 -0.04
N SER A 37 -11.70 -10.90 -1.10
CA SER A 37 -11.67 -11.45 -2.46
C SER A 37 -10.77 -12.68 -2.57
N LEU A 38 -9.54 -12.64 -2.04
CA LEU A 38 -8.62 -13.78 -2.05
C LEU A 38 -9.21 -15.00 -1.32
N VAL A 39 -9.73 -14.78 -0.10
CA VAL A 39 -10.33 -15.85 0.70
C VAL A 39 -11.56 -16.41 0.00
N GLY A 40 -12.42 -15.54 -0.56
CA GLY A 40 -13.59 -15.95 -1.34
C GLY A 40 -13.20 -16.82 -2.54
N SER A 41 -12.23 -16.40 -3.33
CA SER A 41 -11.75 -17.15 -4.51
C SER A 41 -11.17 -18.52 -4.17
N LEU A 42 -10.61 -18.70 -2.97
CA LEU A 42 -10.08 -19.99 -2.52
C LEU A 42 -11.16 -20.89 -1.90
N VAL A 43 -12.07 -20.32 -1.09
CA VAL A 43 -13.09 -21.06 -0.33
C VAL A 43 -14.29 -21.45 -1.18
N VAL A 44 -14.75 -20.57 -2.08
CA VAL A 44 -15.93 -20.83 -2.93
C VAL A 44 -15.80 -22.11 -3.76
N PRO A 45 -14.69 -22.39 -4.45
CA PRO A 45 -14.50 -23.63 -5.21
C PRO A 45 -14.53 -24.88 -4.34
N LEU A 46 -13.94 -24.80 -3.14
CA LEU A 46 -13.93 -25.90 -2.16
C LEU A 46 -15.35 -26.26 -1.70
N MET A 47 -16.23 -25.26 -1.51
CA MET A 47 -17.63 -25.52 -1.14
C MET A 47 -18.49 -25.98 -2.31
N ARG A 48 -18.22 -25.48 -3.53
CA ARG A 48 -19.02 -25.77 -4.74
C ARG A 48 -18.60 -27.06 -5.46
N SER A 49 -17.66 -27.84 -4.91
CA SER A 49 -17.11 -29.05 -5.56
C SER A 49 -16.51 -28.75 -6.95
N HIS A 50 -16.12 -27.49 -7.21
CA HIS A 50 -15.40 -27.14 -8.43
C HIS A 50 -13.93 -27.52 -8.26
N THR A 51 -13.35 -28.12 -9.29
CA THR A 51 -12.01 -28.72 -9.23
C THR A 51 -10.91 -27.69 -8.96
N PHE A 52 -11.09 -26.44 -9.40
CA PHE A 52 -10.05 -25.39 -9.36
C PHE A 52 -10.61 -23.98 -9.09
N PRO A 53 -9.83 -23.09 -8.44
CA PRO A 53 -10.20 -21.69 -8.20
C PRO A 53 -10.22 -20.83 -9.47
N LEU A 54 -9.48 -21.21 -10.51
CA LEU A 54 -9.51 -20.58 -11.83
C LEU A 54 -9.97 -21.59 -12.88
N GLU A 55 -10.88 -21.15 -13.75
CA GLU A 55 -11.37 -21.93 -14.87
C GLU A 55 -10.36 -21.86 -16.02
N ILE A 56 -9.41 -22.80 -16.02
CA ILE A 56 -8.30 -22.88 -16.98
C ILE A 56 -8.33 -24.25 -17.65
N GLU A 57 -8.28 -24.25 -18.98
CA GLU A 57 -8.17 -25.47 -19.78
C GLU A 57 -6.70 -25.90 -19.87
N TYR A 58 -6.39 -27.10 -19.38
CA TYR A 58 -5.03 -27.63 -19.39
C TYR A 58 -4.84 -28.61 -20.56
N PRO A 59 -3.72 -28.53 -21.31
CA PRO A 59 -3.45 -29.43 -22.45
C PRO A 59 -3.04 -30.86 -22.01
N PHE A 60 -3.18 -31.19 -20.73
CA PHE A 60 -2.79 -32.46 -20.12
C PHE A 60 -3.92 -32.96 -19.20
N ARG A 61 -3.93 -34.26 -18.91
CA ARG A 61 -4.96 -34.88 -18.06
C ARG A 61 -4.86 -34.38 -16.62
N VAL A 62 -5.98 -33.95 -16.07
CA VAL A 62 -6.09 -33.33 -14.73
C VAL A 62 -6.86 -34.21 -13.74
N ASP A 63 -7.30 -35.36 -14.22
CA ASP A 63 -8.23 -36.31 -13.59
C ASP A 63 -7.58 -37.18 -12.49
N TYR A 64 -6.28 -37.01 -12.22
CA TYR A 64 -5.56 -37.69 -11.14
C TYR A 64 -5.34 -36.77 -9.93
N GLN A 65 -5.73 -37.27 -8.75
CA GLN A 65 -5.69 -36.57 -7.46
C GLN A 65 -4.37 -35.82 -7.12
N PRO A 66 -3.14 -36.37 -7.35
CA PRO A 66 -1.91 -35.61 -7.09
C PRO A 66 -1.71 -34.42 -8.04
N MET A 67 -2.13 -34.56 -9.30
CA MET A 67 -2.02 -33.49 -10.29
C MET A 67 -2.97 -32.33 -9.97
N THR A 68 -4.20 -32.67 -9.58
CA THR A 68 -5.20 -31.71 -9.08
C THR A 68 -4.66 -30.90 -7.90
N ALA A 69 -4.00 -31.56 -6.94
CA ALA A 69 -3.42 -30.88 -5.78
C ALA A 69 -2.30 -29.90 -6.15
N ILE A 70 -1.39 -30.31 -7.06
CA ILE A 70 -0.29 -29.45 -7.52
C ILE A 70 -0.82 -28.20 -8.23
N ILE A 71 -1.83 -28.36 -9.09
CA ILE A 71 -2.43 -27.25 -9.84
C ILE A 71 -3.16 -26.30 -8.90
N TYR A 72 -3.94 -26.84 -7.96
CA TYR A 72 -4.62 -26.02 -6.96
C TYR A 72 -3.60 -25.20 -6.15
N PHE A 73 -2.51 -25.81 -5.71
CA PHE A 73 -1.44 -25.12 -5.01
C PHE A 73 -0.77 -24.04 -5.87
N HIS A 74 -0.51 -24.33 -7.15
CA HIS A 74 0.07 -23.35 -8.08
C HIS A 74 -0.87 -22.15 -8.32
N GLN A 75 -2.15 -22.40 -8.55
CA GLN A 75 -3.14 -21.33 -8.71
C GLN A 75 -3.29 -20.51 -7.42
N ALA A 76 -3.27 -21.15 -6.25
CA ALA A 76 -3.28 -20.47 -4.96
C ALA A 76 -2.05 -19.57 -4.76
N LEU A 77 -0.86 -20.06 -5.13
CA LEU A 77 0.37 -19.26 -5.11
C LEU A 77 0.29 -18.05 -6.06
N GLY A 78 -0.23 -18.24 -7.27
CA GLY A 78 -0.44 -17.14 -8.22
C GLY A 78 -1.38 -16.07 -7.67
N MET A 79 -2.52 -16.47 -7.10
CA MET A 79 -3.44 -15.54 -6.44
C MET A 79 -2.80 -14.83 -5.25
N TYR A 80 -1.98 -15.54 -4.46
CA TYR A 80 -1.23 -14.94 -3.36
C TYR A 80 -0.21 -13.90 -3.83
N GLN A 81 0.51 -14.16 -4.93
CA GLN A 81 1.43 -13.20 -5.52
C GLN A 81 0.71 -11.92 -5.96
N VAL A 82 -0.44 -12.06 -6.63
CA VAL A 82 -1.27 -10.91 -7.03
C VAL A 82 -1.73 -10.12 -5.80
N TYR A 83 -2.16 -10.81 -4.74
CA TYR A 83 -2.51 -10.18 -3.47
C TYR A 83 -1.35 -9.38 -2.87
N CYS A 84 -0.14 -9.97 -2.79
CA CYS A 84 1.05 -9.28 -2.31
C CYS A 84 1.40 -8.04 -3.16
N GLN A 85 1.24 -8.13 -4.48
CA GLN A 85 1.49 -7.01 -5.39
C GLN A 85 0.51 -5.86 -5.16
N VAL A 86 -0.79 -6.15 -5.02
CA VAL A 86 -1.80 -5.12 -4.73
C VAL A 86 -1.53 -4.47 -3.37
N CYS A 87 -1.22 -5.27 -2.33
CA CYS A 87 -0.86 -4.74 -1.01
C CYS A 87 0.37 -3.83 -1.06
N SER A 88 1.39 -4.22 -1.84
CA SER A 88 2.62 -3.44 -2.02
C SER A 88 2.34 -2.10 -2.72
N ASN A 89 1.51 -2.10 -3.77
CA ASN A 89 1.13 -0.88 -4.48
C ASN A 89 0.36 0.08 -3.58
N VAL A 90 -0.56 -0.43 -2.77
CA VAL A 90 -1.33 0.36 -1.82
C VAL A 90 -0.41 0.94 -0.73
N PHE A 91 0.56 0.16 -0.24
CA PHE A 91 1.58 0.66 0.70
C PHE A 91 2.45 1.75 0.09
N LEU A 92 2.89 1.59 -1.16
CA LEU A 92 3.64 2.62 -1.89
C LEU A 92 2.83 3.92 -2.02
N ALA A 93 1.53 3.82 -2.35
CA ALA A 93 0.65 4.98 -2.43
C ALA A 93 0.54 5.72 -1.08
N LEU A 94 0.47 5.00 0.05
CA LEU A 94 0.52 5.61 1.38
C LEU A 94 1.82 6.37 1.63
N LEU A 95 2.97 5.80 1.27
CA LEU A 95 4.26 6.48 1.41
C LEU A 95 4.35 7.75 0.56
N LEU A 96 3.80 7.72 -0.66
CA LEU A 96 3.73 8.90 -1.53
C LEU A 96 2.81 9.99 -0.98
N TRP A 97 1.66 9.62 -0.39
CA TRP A 97 0.79 10.59 0.28
C TRP A 97 1.44 11.20 1.51
N PHE A 98 2.13 10.39 2.32
CA PHE A 98 2.89 10.90 3.46
C PHE A 98 3.97 11.90 3.03
N THR A 99 4.69 11.59 1.95
CA THR A 99 5.72 12.47 1.38
C THR A 99 5.11 13.75 0.83
N THR A 100 3.99 13.66 0.12
CA THR A 100 3.23 14.83 -0.37
C THR A 100 2.79 15.74 0.78
N ALA A 101 2.27 15.18 1.88
CA ALA A 101 1.88 15.97 3.05
C ALA A 101 3.06 16.75 3.63
N ARG A 102 4.26 16.16 3.68
CA ARG A 102 5.48 16.86 4.13
C ARG A 102 5.88 17.99 3.18
N PHE A 103 5.74 17.79 1.87
CA PHE A 103 5.99 18.84 0.89
C PHE A 103 4.98 19.99 1.01
N GLU A 104 3.72 19.70 1.28
CA GLU A 104 2.68 20.73 1.50
C GLU A 104 2.99 21.60 2.73
N ILE A 105 3.36 20.97 3.86
CA ILE A 105 3.81 21.68 5.07
C ILE A 105 5.00 22.59 4.76
N LEU A 106 6.00 22.06 4.06
CA LEU A 106 7.20 22.81 3.69
C LEU A 106 6.87 23.98 2.76
N SER A 107 5.98 23.77 1.77
CA SER A 107 5.51 24.82 0.87
C SER A 107 4.76 25.92 1.61
N ASN A 108 3.96 25.59 2.62
CA ASN A 108 3.27 26.60 3.42
C ASN A 108 4.27 27.43 4.24
N LYS A 109 5.28 26.77 4.85
CA LYS A 109 6.38 27.46 5.54
C LYS A 109 7.18 28.40 4.63
N PHE A 110 7.43 28.00 3.39
CA PHE A 110 8.04 28.87 2.37
C PHE A 110 7.20 30.11 2.07
N ARG A 111 5.86 29.98 2.03
CA ARG A 111 4.97 31.10 1.73
C ARG A 111 4.87 32.11 2.87
N THR A 112 5.11 31.68 4.11
CA THR A 112 5.09 32.54 5.30
C THR A 112 6.48 33.11 5.63
N ALA A 113 7.55 32.60 5.02
CA ALA A 113 8.90 33.08 5.24
C ALA A 113 9.08 34.51 4.72
N ALA A 114 9.43 35.43 5.62
CA ALA A 114 9.62 36.85 5.30
C ALA A 114 11.09 37.20 5.00
N ASP A 115 12.04 36.30 5.30
CA ASP A 115 13.48 36.56 5.23
C ASP A 115 14.23 35.60 4.28
N TYR A 116 15.26 36.12 3.61
CA TYR A 116 16.05 35.38 2.60
C TYR A 116 16.86 34.24 3.24
N ALA A 117 17.29 34.40 4.49
CA ALA A 117 18.01 33.36 5.23
C ALA A 117 17.11 32.16 5.56
N GLU A 118 15.84 32.40 5.91
CA GLU A 118 14.85 31.34 6.13
C GLU A 118 14.55 30.58 4.83
N CYS A 119 14.42 31.30 3.70
CA CYS A 119 14.20 30.68 2.40
C CYS A 119 15.34 29.72 2.02
N LYS A 120 16.61 30.11 2.25
CA LYS A 120 17.77 29.23 2.01
C LYS A 120 17.76 27.98 2.90
N ALA A 121 17.39 28.13 4.18
CA ALA A 121 17.30 27.00 5.11
C ALA A 121 16.18 26.01 4.73
N TYR A 122 15.03 26.51 4.27
CA TYR A 122 13.95 25.65 3.77
C TYR A 122 14.31 24.92 2.47
N ILE A 123 15.10 25.55 1.57
CA ILE A 123 15.59 24.90 0.34
C ILE A 123 16.53 23.73 0.68
N GLN A 124 17.42 23.92 1.66
CA GLN A 124 18.29 22.83 2.14
C GLN A 124 17.48 21.68 2.75
N LYS A 125 16.47 21.98 3.58
CA LYS A 125 15.56 20.95 4.11
C LYS A 125 14.78 20.24 3.00
N HIS A 126 14.35 20.95 1.96
CA HIS A 126 13.68 20.37 0.81
C HIS A 126 14.58 19.36 0.08
N GLN A 127 15.84 19.74 -0.15
CA GLN A 127 16.82 18.87 -0.80
C GLN A 127 17.17 17.64 0.03
N ASP A 128 17.26 17.77 1.36
CA ASP A 128 17.48 16.61 2.24
C ASP A 128 16.29 15.66 2.23
N ILE A 129 15.05 16.17 2.20
CA ILE A 129 13.86 15.31 2.11
C ILE A 129 13.83 14.56 0.77
N LEU A 130 14.15 15.24 -0.33
CA LEU A 130 14.24 14.64 -1.68
C LEU A 130 15.32 13.56 -1.78
N ARG A 131 16.35 13.61 -0.95
CA ARG A 131 17.44 12.62 -0.97
C ARG A 131 17.05 11.27 -0.39
N TYR A 132 15.99 11.22 0.41
CA TYR A 132 15.51 10.00 1.09
C TYR A 132 14.05 9.65 0.74
N ALA A 133 13.45 10.36 -0.20
CA ALA A 133 12.13 10.07 -0.79
C ALA A 133 12.31 9.17 -2.02
#